data_AF-A0A0C2FQ24-F1
#
_entry.id   AF-A0A0C2FQ24-F1
#
_cell.length_a   1.000
_cell.length_b   1.000
_cell.length_c   1.000
_cell.angle_alpha   90.00
_cell.angle_beta   90.00
_cell.angle_gamma   90.00
#
_symmetry.space_group_name_H-M   'P 1'
#
loop_
_entity.id
_entity.type
_entity.pdbx_description
1 polymer ?
#
loop_
_entity_poly.entity_id
_entity_poly.type
_entity_poly.pdbx_seq_one_letter_code
_entity_poly.pdbx_strand_id
1 'polypeptide(L)'
;GAKHAYTYKDLVISCTYNAKSCNETDFREFYDPTYGICQMFNIEGNYSSSRAGPLYGLRMVIRTDQAKYLPWTETAGMVMSIHGK
;
A
#
# COMPACT_ATOMS: atom_id res chain seq x y z
N GLY A 1 8.35 -9.94 -16.18
CA GLY A 1 8.61 -10.12 -14.74
C GLY A 1 7.30 -9.97 -14.00
N ALA A 2 7.00 -10.89 -13.07
CA ALA A 2 5.83 -10.95 -12.19
C ALA A 2 4.43 -10.75 -12.83
N LYS A 3 4.01 -11.67 -13.71
CA LYS A 3 2.63 -11.70 -14.27
C LYS A 3 1.54 -12.07 -13.23
N HIS A 4 1.93 -12.35 -11.98
CA HIS A 4 1.06 -12.91 -10.93
C HIS A 4 1.14 -12.17 -9.58
N ALA A 5 1.74 -10.98 -9.52
CA ALA A 5 1.78 -10.16 -8.31
C ALA A 5 0.60 -9.17 -8.27
N TYR A 6 0.16 -8.81 -7.08
CA TYR A 6 -0.96 -7.90 -6.88
C TYR A 6 -0.56 -6.45 -7.20
N THR A 7 -1.29 -5.82 -8.11
CA THR A 7 -1.12 -4.40 -8.47
C THR A 7 -1.83 -3.49 -7.47
N TYR A 8 -1.66 -2.17 -7.61
CA TYR A 8 -2.39 -1.18 -6.81
C TYR A 8 -3.91 -1.43 -6.86
N LYS A 9 -4.46 -1.72 -8.05
CA LYS A 9 -5.90 -1.93 -8.24
C LYS A 9 -6.42 -3.23 -7.62
N ASP A 10 -5.55 -4.22 -7.44
CA ASP A 10 -5.93 -5.45 -6.78
C ASP A 10 -5.99 -5.29 -5.26
N LEU A 11 -5.11 -4.45 -4.70
CA LEU A 11 -4.94 -4.27 -3.26
C LEU A 11 -5.75 -3.09 -2.70
N VAL A 12 -5.73 -1.91 -3.33
CA VAL A 12 -6.23 -0.67 -2.71
C VAL A 12 -7.69 -0.42 -3.07
N ILE A 13 -8.57 -0.50 -2.08
CA ILE A 13 -9.99 -0.15 -2.23
C ILE A 13 -10.18 1.36 -2.12
N SER A 14 -9.52 2.00 -1.16
CA SER A 14 -9.56 3.45 -1.00
C SER A 14 -8.28 3.99 -0.34
N CYS A 15 -7.95 5.22 -0.68
CA CYS A 15 -6.80 5.94 -0.16
C CYS A 15 -7.20 7.39 0.11
N THR A 16 -6.93 7.89 1.30
CA THR A 16 -6.98 9.32 1.60
C THR A 16 -5.74 9.79 2.34
N TYR A 17 -5.33 11.02 2.05
CA TYR A 17 -4.29 11.74 2.77
C TYR A 17 -4.78 13.15 3.04
N ASN A 18 -4.72 13.60 4.30
CA ASN A 18 -5.23 14.92 4.69
C ASN A 18 -6.68 15.15 4.23
N ALA A 19 -7.54 14.16 4.45
CA ALA A 19 -8.94 14.11 3.99
C ALA A 19 -9.17 14.27 2.47
N LYS A 20 -8.12 14.20 1.63
CA LYS A 20 -8.21 14.21 0.17
C LYS A 20 -7.95 12.83 -0.39
N SER A 21 -8.62 12.47 -1.49
CA SER A 21 -8.36 11.19 -2.17
C SER A 21 -6.93 11.18 -2.74
N CYS A 22 -6.25 10.06 -2.56
CA CYS A 22 -5.04 9.70 -3.31
C CYS A 22 -5.39 8.62 -4.36
N ASN A 23 -4.51 8.43 -5.33
CA ASN A 23 -4.67 7.46 -6.40
C ASN A 23 -3.35 6.71 -6.68
N GLU A 24 -3.39 5.80 -7.65
CA GLU A 24 -2.24 4.96 -8.05
C GLU A 24 -0.97 5.76 -8.41
N THR A 25 -1.10 6.99 -8.92
CA THR A 25 0.04 7.85 -9.28
C THR A 25 0.77 8.43 -8.07
N ASP A 26 0.14 8.41 -6.89
CA ASP A 26 0.77 8.80 -5.62
C ASP A 26 1.64 7.69 -5.01
N PHE A 27 1.66 6.52 -5.66
CA PHE A 27 2.39 5.35 -5.25
C PHE A 27 3.42 4.96 -6.30
N ARG A 28 4.47 4.28 -5.84
CA ARG A 28 5.44 3.64 -6.73
C ARG A 28 5.56 2.17 -6.35
N GLU A 29 5.65 1.34 -7.37
CA GLU A 29 5.87 -0.09 -7.18
C GLU A 29 7.32 -0.37 -6.78
N PHE A 30 7.47 -1.24 -5.77
CA PHE A 30 8.73 -1.83 -5.37
C PHE A 30 8.56 -3.35 -5.36
N TYR A 31 9.45 -4.06 -6.05
CA TYR A 31 9.43 -5.52 -6.04
C TYR A 31 10.26 -6.05 -4.87
N ASP A 32 9.60 -6.75 -3.96
CA ASP A 32 10.23 -7.53 -2.91
C ASP A 32 10.18 -9.03 -3.27
N PRO A 33 11.30 -9.77 -3.18
CA PRO A 33 11.33 -11.18 -3.53
C PRO A 33 10.48 -12.07 -2.60
N THR A 34 10.15 -11.60 -1.40
CA THR A 34 9.34 -12.31 -0.40
C THR A 34 7.86 -11.94 -0.52
N TYR A 35 7.57 -10.65 -0.70
CA TYR A 35 6.20 -10.12 -0.65
C TYR A 35 5.58 -9.79 -2.02
N GLY A 36 6.37 -9.83 -3.11
CA GLY A 36 5.91 -9.46 -4.45
C GLY A 36 5.90 -7.95 -4.66
N ILE A 37 4.87 -7.42 -5.34
CA ILE A 37 4.76 -5.99 -5.61
C ILE A 37 4.24 -5.27 -4.35
N CYS A 38 5.08 -4.38 -3.82
CA CYS A 38 4.75 -3.47 -2.73
C CYS A 38 4.39 -2.09 -3.28
N GLN A 39 3.42 -1.43 -2.65
CA GLN A 39 2.99 -0.07 -2.99
C GLN A 39 3.57 0.93 -2.00
N MET A 40 4.46 1.81 -2.46
CA MET A 40 5.14 2.80 -1.63
C MET A 40 4.55 4.19 -1.84
N PHE A 41 4.00 4.77 -0.78
CA PHE A 41 3.46 6.13 -0.78
C PHE A 41 4.55 7.16 -0.48
N ASN A 42 4.49 8.33 -1.13
CA ASN A 42 5.31 9.51 -0.80
C ASN A 42 6.84 9.34 -0.90
N ILE A 43 7.32 8.58 -1.89
CA ILE A 43 8.79 8.43 -2.11
C ILE A 43 9.46 9.77 -2.42
N GLU A 44 8.78 10.64 -3.16
CA GLU A 44 9.35 11.95 -3.52
C GLU A 44 9.39 12.93 -2.34
N GLY A 45 8.62 12.68 -1.27
CA GLY A 45 8.52 13.56 -0.10
C GLY A 45 7.60 14.76 -0.30
N ASN A 46 6.72 14.73 -1.30
CA ASN A 46 5.79 15.82 -1.61
C ASN A 46 4.62 15.91 -0.61
N TYR A 47 4.37 14.84 0.15
CA TYR A 47 3.35 14.80 1.20
C TYR A 47 3.97 15.05 2.58
N SER A 48 3.49 16.09 3.26
CA SER A 48 3.88 16.42 4.63
C SER A 48 2.64 16.68 5.49
N SER A 49 2.72 16.33 6.77
CA SER A 49 1.59 16.48 7.70
C SER A 49 1.87 17.63 8.67
N SER A 50 0.94 18.58 8.72
CA SER A 50 1.00 19.73 9.64
C SER A 50 0.03 19.60 10.81
N ARG A 51 -0.85 18.57 10.80
CA ARG A 51 -1.87 18.34 11.83
C ARG A 51 -1.84 16.88 12.26
N ALA A 52 -1.72 16.67 13.57
CA ALA A 52 -1.90 15.34 14.14
C ALA A 52 -3.37 14.91 14.08
N GLY A 53 -3.61 13.62 13.88
CA GLY A 53 -4.93 13.01 13.92
C GLY A 53 -5.17 12.04 12.76
N PRO A 54 -6.01 11.01 12.96
CA PRO A 54 -6.21 9.93 11.98
C PRO A 54 -6.87 10.38 10.68
N LEU A 55 -7.58 11.51 10.70
CA LEU A 55 -8.19 12.09 9.50
C LEU A 55 -7.16 12.81 8.60
N TYR A 56 -6.08 13.30 9.19
CA TYR A 56 -5.10 14.14 8.51
C TYR A 56 -3.89 13.36 7.97
N GLY A 57 -3.69 12.12 8.44
CA GLY A 57 -2.65 11.21 7.95
C GLY A 57 -3.06 10.43 6.70
N LEU A 58 -2.23 9.44 6.35
CA LEU A 58 -2.55 8.44 5.34
C LEU A 58 -3.56 7.44 5.90
N ARG A 59 -4.67 7.25 5.21
CA ARG A 59 -5.72 6.29 5.53
C ARG A 59 -6.00 5.43 4.31
N MET A 60 -5.92 4.12 4.48
CA MET A 60 -6.11 3.17 3.39
C MET A 60 -7.10 2.08 3.79
N VAL A 61 -7.85 1.59 2.81
CA VAL A 61 -8.60 0.34 2.90
C VAL A 61 -7.99 -0.62 1.90
N ILE A 62 -7.46 -1.74 2.39
CA ILE A 62 -6.74 -2.73 1.60
C ILE A 62 -7.56 -4.02 1.53
N ARG A 63 -7.59 -4.63 0.34
CA ARG A 63 -8.20 -5.91 0.05
C ARG A 63 -7.16 -7.02 0.16
N THR A 64 -7.52 -8.06 0.88
CA THR A 64 -6.78 -9.33 0.94
C THR A 64 -7.69 -10.47 0.50
N ASP A 65 -7.39 -11.09 -0.63
CA ASP A 65 -8.16 -12.23 -1.15
C ASP A 65 -7.53 -13.55 -0.68
N GLN A 66 -7.93 -13.99 0.52
CA GLN A 66 -7.37 -15.20 1.15
C GLN A 66 -7.59 -16.47 0.33
N ALA A 67 -8.61 -16.51 -0.52
CA ALA A 67 -8.87 -17.65 -1.41
C ALA A 67 -7.80 -17.80 -2.52
N LYS A 68 -7.03 -16.75 -2.79
CA LYS A 68 -5.94 -16.73 -3.78
C LYS A 68 -4.55 -16.81 -3.15
N TYR A 69 -4.47 -17.09 -1.86
CA TYR A 69 -3.18 -17.21 -1.19
C TYR A 69 -2.44 -18.47 -1.62
N LEU A 70 -1.11 -18.42 -1.51
CA LEU A 70 -0.29 -19.60 -1.76
C LEU A 70 -0.53 -20.61 -0.64
N PRO A 71 -0.51 -21.93 -0.92
CA PRO A 71 -0.77 -22.96 0.08
C PRO A 71 0.15 -22.93 1.31
N TRP A 72 1.32 -22.30 1.18
CA TRP A 72 2.33 -22.16 2.24
C TRP A 72 2.35 -20.76 2.89
N THR A 73 1.38 -19.89 2.60
CA THR A 73 1.24 -18.61 3.30
C THR A 73 0.74 -18.87 4.73
N GLU A 74 1.59 -18.62 5.73
CA GLU A 74 1.28 -18.93 7.14
C GLU A 74 0.28 -17.96 7.80
N THR A 75 0.24 -16.70 7.36
CA THR A 75 -0.57 -15.65 7.99
C THR A 75 -1.38 -14.86 6.99
N ALA A 76 -2.58 -14.45 7.42
CA ALA A 76 -3.45 -13.59 6.63
C ALA A 76 -3.37 -12.13 7.06
N GLY A 77 -3.19 -11.24 6.08
CA GLY A 77 -3.09 -9.81 6.32
C GLY A 77 -2.28 -9.08 5.26
N MET A 78 -1.84 -7.87 5.62
CA MET A 78 -0.89 -7.07 4.85
C MET A 78 0.36 -6.83 5.68
N VAL A 79 1.51 -6.74 5.01
CA VAL A 79 2.75 -6.26 5.63
C VAL A 79 2.87 -4.77 5.33
N MET A 80 3.19 -3.98 6.35
CA MET A 80 3.39 -2.54 6.23
C MET A 80 4.70 -2.17 6.93
N SER A 81 5.48 -1.31 6.28
CA SER A 81 6.70 -0.72 6.84
C SER A 81 6.65 0.79 6.69
N ILE A 82 7.19 1.49 7.69
CA ILE A 82 7.35 2.95 7.69
C ILE A 82 8.85 3.21 7.81
N HIS A 83 9.40 3.95 6.87
CA HIS A 83 10.81 4.32 6.85
C HIS A 83 10.99 5.77 6.39
N GLY A 84 12.18 6.32 6.62
CA GLY A 84 12.57 7.61 6.07
C GLY A 84 12.70 7.59 4.55
N LYS A 85 12.88 8.76 3.95
CA LYS A 85 13.21 8.86 2.52
C LYS A 85 14.57 8.24 2.23
#